data_AF-A0A1V6H6U8-F1
#
_entry.id   AF-A0A1V6H6U8-F1
#
_cell.length_a   1.000
_cell.length_b   1.000
_cell.length_c   1.000
_cell.angle_alpha   90.00
_cell.angle_beta   90.00
_cell.angle_gamma   90.00
#
_symmetry.space_group_name_H-M   'P 1'
#
loop_
_entity.id
_entity.type
_entity.pdbx_description
1 polymer ?
#
loop_
_entity_poly.entity_id
_entity_poly.type
_entity_poly.pdbx_seq_one_letter_code
_entity_poly.pdbx_strand_id
1 'polypeptide(L)'
;MVGIKAKNLAGYNDVYNKIAQYLVAQPTINAIHQAFVEQTENRIEFCDNEIKRLDSLANHTYFNSPTDFSLKMNNTVLTGEVKKQLLYEEINQLYNWRQNLSYNLERYKSPAYFTSDVILMRSSRLIALFLWMLGGIAFGYAVSLYVRYKKEIAAYMKKK
;
A
#
# COMPACT_ATOMS: atom_id res chain seq x y z
N MET A 1 -3.50 11.73 17.76
CA MET A 1 -2.10 11.94 17.36
C MET A 1 -1.93 13.35 16.81
N VAL A 2 -0.76 13.96 17.03
CA VAL A 2 -0.47 15.33 16.60
C VAL A 2 0.48 15.29 15.40
N GLY A 3 0.01 15.76 14.25
CA GLY A 3 0.82 15.92 13.04
C GLY A 3 1.28 17.37 12.92
N ILE A 4 2.59 17.59 12.97
CA ILE A 4 3.16 18.92 12.72
C ILE A 4 3.53 18.98 11.24
N LYS A 5 3.19 20.09 10.57
CA LYS A 5 3.66 20.40 9.21
C LYS A 5 4.57 21.63 9.29
N ALA A 6 5.81 21.48 8.85
CA ALA A 6 6.79 22.56 8.81
C ALA A 6 7.34 22.73 7.40
N LYS A 7 7.46 23.99 6.96
CA LYS A 7 7.93 24.36 5.61
C LYS A 7 9.29 25.08 5.77
N ASN A 8 10.32 24.50 5.16
CA ASN A 8 11.61 25.15 4.85
C ASN A 8 12.36 25.81 6.03
N LEU A 9 12.99 25.00 6.90
CA LEU A 9 13.94 25.49 7.91
C LEU A 9 15.29 24.78 7.76
N ALA A 10 16.37 25.54 7.57
CA ALA A 10 17.72 25.05 7.80
C ALA A 10 17.89 24.75 9.31
N GLY A 11 18.34 23.54 9.68
CA GLY A 11 18.33 23.07 11.07
C GLY A 11 17.04 22.35 11.52
N TYR A 12 16.17 21.99 10.57
CA TYR A 12 14.90 21.29 10.79
C TYR A 12 15.01 20.08 11.74
N ASN A 13 16.05 19.25 11.63
CA ASN A 13 16.18 18.03 12.44
C ASN A 13 16.35 18.28 13.95
N ASP A 14 17.01 19.37 14.35
CA ASP A 14 17.25 19.67 15.77
C ASP A 14 16.02 20.23 16.46
N VAL A 15 15.31 21.15 15.79
CA VAL A 15 14.02 21.66 16.28
C VAL A 15 12.98 20.55 16.26
N TYR A 16 13.01 19.67 15.25
CA TYR A 16 12.18 18.47 15.16
C TYR A 16 12.37 17.53 16.35
N ASN A 17 13.61 17.16 16.67
CA ASN A 17 13.89 16.25 17.77
C ASN A 17 13.41 16.84 19.11
N LYS A 18 13.59 18.15 19.32
CA LYS A 18 13.16 18.83 20.55
C LYS A 18 11.63 18.89 20.68
N ILE A 19 10.91 19.20 19.62
CA ILE A 19 9.43 19.25 19.66
C ILE A 19 8.85 17.83 19.80
N ALA A 20 9.41 16.85 19.10
CA ALA A 20 8.99 15.46 19.25
C ALA A 20 9.24 14.96 20.67
N GLN A 21 10.43 15.22 21.24
CA GLN A 21 10.74 14.90 22.63
C GLN A 21 9.80 15.61 23.62
N TYR A 22 9.47 16.88 23.37
CA TYR A 22 8.52 17.61 24.20
C TYR A 22 7.13 16.98 24.16
N LEU A 23 6.62 16.62 22.98
CA LEU A 23 5.31 15.98 22.84
C LEU A 23 5.28 14.57 23.44
N VAL A 24 6.38 13.81 23.32
CA VAL A 24 6.55 12.50 23.96
C VAL A 24 6.67 12.64 25.48
N ALA A 25 7.25 13.72 25.99
CA ALA A 25 7.37 13.95 27.42
C ALA A 25 6.04 14.31 28.09
N GLN A 26 5.02 14.70 27.32
CA GLN A 26 3.70 15.03 27.87
C GLN A 26 2.89 13.76 28.19
N PRO A 27 2.48 13.55 29.46
CA PRO A 27 1.81 12.31 29.87
C PRO A 27 0.44 12.14 29.23
N THR A 28 -0.26 13.25 28.94
CA THR A 28 -1.57 13.24 28.28
C THR A 28 -1.50 12.69 26.85
N ILE A 29 -0.45 13.06 26.10
CA ILE A 29 -0.27 12.62 24.71
C ILE A 29 0.08 11.13 24.69
N ASN A 30 0.92 10.67 25.61
CA ASN A 30 1.23 9.25 25.76
C ASN A 30 0.01 8.43 26.16
N ALA A 31 -0.80 8.92 27.10
CA ALA A 31 -2.03 8.24 27.51
C ALA A 31 -3.03 8.12 26.35
N ILE A 32 -3.24 9.18 25.57
CA ILE A 32 -4.10 9.15 24.37
C ILE A 32 -3.54 8.17 23.33
N HIS A 33 -2.21 8.13 23.17
CA HIS A 33 -1.58 7.22 22.23
C HIS A 33 -1.71 5.75 22.67
N GLN A 34 -1.46 5.44 23.94
CA GLN A 34 -1.64 4.11 24.50
C GLN A 34 -3.09 3.63 24.37
N ALA A 35 -4.06 4.48 24.72
CA ALA A 35 -5.48 4.17 24.55
C ALA A 35 -5.84 3.89 23.07
N PHE A 36 -5.23 4.62 22.13
CA PHE A 36 -5.41 4.35 20.70
C PHE A 36 -4.81 3.01 20.27
N VAL A 37 -3.60 2.68 20.74
CA VAL A 37 -2.94 1.39 20.46
C VAL A 37 -3.79 0.25 20.99
N GLU A 38 -4.17 0.31 22.27
CA GLU A 38 -5.02 -0.69 22.93
C GLU A 38 -6.38 -0.85 22.22
N GLN A 39 -7.03 0.26 21.86
CA GLN A 39 -8.29 0.21 21.11
C GLN A 39 -8.11 -0.44 19.72
N THR A 40 -6.97 -0.19 19.07
CA THR A 40 -6.67 -0.75 17.75
C THR A 40 -6.37 -2.25 17.85
N GLU A 41 -5.61 -2.68 18.85
CA GLU A 41 -5.33 -4.09 19.13
C GLU A 41 -6.61 -4.86 19.46
N ASN A 42 -7.46 -4.32 20.33
CA ASN A 42 -8.76 -4.91 20.65
C ASN A 42 -9.66 -5.07 19.41
N ARG A 43 -9.60 -4.12 18.46
CA ARG A 43 -10.34 -4.23 17.19
C ARG A 43 -9.76 -5.28 16.25
N ILE A 44 -8.43 -5.44 16.23
CA ILE A 44 -7.77 -6.52 15.47
C ILE A 44 -8.19 -7.88 16.04
N GLU A 45 -8.16 -8.02 17.36
CA GLU A 45 -8.59 -9.26 18.03
C GLU A 45 -10.07 -9.55 17.75
N PHE A 46 -10.93 -8.54 17.78
CA PHE A 46 -12.34 -8.68 17.38
C PHE A 46 -12.47 -9.22 15.95
N CYS A 47 -11.73 -8.65 14.99
CA CYS A 47 -11.73 -9.16 13.61
C CYS A 47 -11.25 -10.60 13.53
N ASP A 48 -10.19 -10.96 14.25
CA ASP A 48 -9.65 -12.34 14.26
C ASP A 48 -10.64 -13.34 14.85
N ASN A 49 -11.34 -12.97 15.93
CA ASN A 49 -12.37 -13.80 16.53
C ASN A 49 -13.59 -13.95 15.62
N GLU A 50 -14.00 -12.87 14.94
CA GLU A 50 -15.14 -12.89 14.03
C GLU A 50 -14.85 -13.68 12.75
N ILE A 51 -13.64 -13.58 12.20
CA ILE A 51 -13.18 -14.42 11.07
C ILE A 51 -13.22 -15.89 11.47
N LYS A 52 -12.69 -16.26 12.64
CA LYS A 52 -12.76 -17.65 13.15
C LYS A 52 -14.20 -18.12 13.33
N ARG A 53 -15.08 -17.25 13.84
CA ARG A 53 -16.51 -17.54 14.02
C ARG A 53 -17.16 -17.84 12.67
N LEU A 54 -16.96 -16.98 11.67
CA LEU A 54 -17.51 -17.19 10.32
C LEU A 54 -16.94 -18.41 9.62
N ASP A 55 -15.64 -18.69 9.79
CA ASP A 55 -14.99 -19.89 9.25
C ASP A 55 -15.54 -21.18 9.92
N SER A 56 -15.81 -21.15 11.23
CA SER A 56 -16.48 -22.25 11.92
C SER A 56 -17.93 -22.47 11.44
N LEU A 57 -18.66 -21.38 11.17
CA LEU A 57 -20.03 -21.43 10.65
C LEU A 57 -20.10 -21.95 9.21
N ALA A 58 -19.11 -21.61 8.39
CA ALA A 58 -18.95 -22.16 7.05
C ALA A 58 -18.85 -23.70 7.10
N ASN A 59 -18.09 -24.22 8.05
CA ASN A 59 -17.83 -25.66 8.18
C ASN A 59 -19.00 -26.48 8.75
N HIS A 60 -19.87 -25.89 9.57
CA HIS A 60 -20.82 -26.66 10.37
C HIS A 60 -22.15 -27.01 9.68
N THR A 61 -22.60 -26.22 8.69
CA THR A 61 -23.98 -26.43 8.18
C THR A 61 -24.25 -25.96 6.75
N TYR A 62 -23.51 -24.99 6.21
CA TYR A 62 -23.84 -24.40 4.90
C TYR A 62 -23.12 -25.06 3.71
N PHE A 63 -21.95 -25.70 3.91
CA PHE A 63 -21.16 -26.30 2.81
C PHE A 63 -21.05 -27.83 2.85
N ASN A 64 -21.24 -28.46 4.00
CA ASN A 64 -20.99 -29.89 4.19
C ASN A 64 -22.25 -30.76 4.22
N SER A 65 -23.46 -30.19 4.19
CA SER A 65 -24.67 -30.99 4.04
C SER A 65 -24.75 -31.54 2.61
N PRO A 66 -24.78 -32.87 2.38
CA PRO A 66 -25.10 -33.40 1.07
C PRO A 66 -26.46 -32.86 0.67
N THR A 67 -26.48 -32.10 -0.40
CA THR A 67 -27.70 -31.53 -0.98
C THR A 67 -28.55 -32.67 -1.53
N ASP A 68 -29.37 -33.31 -0.68
CA ASP A 68 -30.60 -33.97 -1.13
C ASP A 68 -31.59 -32.86 -1.57
N PHE A 69 -31.23 -32.16 -2.65
CA PHE A 69 -32.07 -31.16 -3.28
C PHE A 69 -32.83 -31.82 -4.44
N SER A 70 -33.81 -32.65 -4.11
CA SER A 70 -34.96 -32.86 -4.99
C SER A 70 -35.95 -31.68 -4.85
N LEU A 71 -35.48 -30.43 -4.97
CA LEU A 71 -36.29 -29.22 -4.71
C LEU A 71 -36.11 -28.16 -5.81
N LYS A 72 -37.00 -28.25 -6.81
CA LYS A 72 -37.47 -27.19 -7.74
C LYS A 72 -36.36 -26.30 -8.35
N MET A 73 -35.91 -26.80 -9.50
CA MET A 73 -34.87 -26.43 -10.45
C MET A 73 -34.51 -24.96 -10.79
N ASN A 74 -35.11 -23.89 -10.25
CA ASN A 74 -34.76 -22.53 -10.74
C ASN A 74 -34.43 -21.47 -9.67
N ASN A 75 -35.15 -21.40 -8.54
CA ASN A 75 -34.96 -20.28 -7.60
C ASN A 75 -34.14 -20.64 -6.35
N THR A 76 -34.09 -21.91 -5.96
CA THR A 76 -33.46 -22.37 -4.72
C THR A 76 -31.94 -22.54 -4.84
N VAL A 77 -31.46 -22.91 -6.03
CA VAL A 77 -30.01 -23.07 -6.31
C VAL A 77 -29.33 -21.70 -6.38
N LEU A 78 -29.93 -20.73 -7.09
CA LEU A 78 -29.46 -19.35 -7.15
C LEU A 78 -29.35 -18.70 -5.75
N THR A 79 -30.30 -18.97 -4.86
CA THR A 79 -30.29 -18.39 -3.50
C THR A 79 -29.23 -19.01 -2.59
N GLY A 80 -28.85 -20.28 -2.80
CA GLY A 80 -27.74 -20.90 -2.08
C GLY A 80 -26.37 -20.33 -2.48
N GLU A 81 -26.14 -20.16 -3.78
CA GLU A 81 -24.90 -19.57 -4.31
C GLU A 81 -24.74 -18.10 -3.91
N VAL A 82 -25.81 -17.31 -3.95
CA VAL A 82 -25.78 -15.90 -3.52
C VAL A 82 -25.44 -15.79 -2.03
N LYS A 83 -25.97 -16.66 -1.17
CA LYS A 83 -25.63 -16.67 0.27
C LYS A 83 -24.17 -17.05 0.53
N LYS A 84 -23.63 -17.99 -0.23
CA LYS A 84 -22.20 -18.36 -0.20
C LYS A 84 -21.33 -17.16 -0.57
N GLN A 85 -21.69 -16.44 -1.63
CA GLN A 85 -20.98 -15.24 -2.07
C GLN A 85 -21.02 -14.14 -1.00
N LEU A 86 -22.19 -13.88 -0.41
CA LEU A 86 -22.35 -12.91 0.69
C LEU A 86 -21.44 -13.22 1.89
N LEU A 87 -21.38 -14.50 2.29
CA LEU A 87 -20.49 -14.93 3.39
C LEU A 87 -19.01 -14.67 3.09
N TYR A 88 -18.55 -14.98 1.87
CA TYR A 88 -17.16 -14.69 1.48
C TYR A 88 -16.88 -13.19 1.38
N GLU A 89 -17.87 -12.40 0.96
CA GLU A 89 -17.74 -10.95 0.91
C GLU A 89 -17.58 -10.37 2.33
N GLU A 90 -18.39 -10.81 3.28
CA GLU A 90 -18.27 -10.42 4.69
C GLU A 90 -16.90 -10.79 5.29
N ILE A 91 -16.41 -12.01 5.03
CA ILE A 91 -15.08 -12.46 5.47
C ILE A 91 -13.99 -11.57 4.86
N ASN A 92 -14.07 -11.26 3.56
CA ASN A 92 -13.12 -10.37 2.90
C ASN A 92 -13.14 -8.94 3.47
N GLN A 93 -14.31 -8.42 3.81
CA GLN A 93 -14.43 -7.11 4.46
C GLN A 93 -13.71 -7.10 5.82
N LEU A 94 -13.85 -8.16 6.63
CA LEU A 94 -13.15 -8.29 7.90
C LEU A 94 -11.62 -8.37 7.72
N TYR A 95 -11.14 -9.11 6.72
CA TYR A 95 -9.71 -9.13 6.38
C TYR A 95 -9.18 -7.75 6.00
N ASN A 96 -9.93 -7.01 5.17
CA ASN A 96 -9.55 -5.65 4.77
C ASN A 96 -9.52 -4.70 5.97
N TRP A 97 -10.48 -4.80 6.89
CA TRP A 97 -10.49 -4.01 8.12
C TRP A 97 -9.31 -4.34 9.02
N ARG A 98 -9.04 -5.62 9.25
CA ARG A 98 -7.88 -6.08 10.01
C ARG A 98 -6.59 -5.53 9.41
N GLN A 99 -6.41 -5.65 8.09
CA GLN A 99 -5.20 -5.17 7.42
C GLN A 99 -5.03 -3.65 7.53
N ASN A 100 -6.12 -2.89 7.40
CA ASN A 100 -6.08 -1.44 7.60
C ASN A 100 -5.73 -1.06 9.05
N LEU A 101 -6.26 -1.79 10.04
CA LEU A 101 -5.93 -1.57 11.46
C LEU A 101 -4.45 -1.89 11.74
N SER A 102 -3.93 -3.01 11.23
CA SER A 102 -2.51 -3.37 11.35
C SER A 102 -1.61 -2.33 10.68
N TYR A 103 -1.98 -1.86 9.48
CA TYR A 103 -1.24 -0.79 8.81
C TYR A 103 -1.24 0.51 9.61
N ASN A 104 -2.37 0.87 10.21
CA ASN A 104 -2.44 2.05 11.08
C ASN A 104 -1.55 1.87 12.32
N LEU A 105 -1.57 0.71 12.96
CA LEU A 105 -0.72 0.42 14.13
C LEU A 105 0.77 0.52 13.77
N GLU A 106 1.19 -0.03 12.63
CA GLU A 106 2.58 0.09 12.15
C GLU A 106 2.99 1.53 11.82
N ARG A 107 2.08 2.31 11.22
CA ARG A 107 2.31 3.71 10.89
C ARG A 107 2.41 4.58 12.14
N TYR A 108 1.77 4.16 13.22
CA TYR A 108 1.55 4.93 14.43
C TYR A 108 2.28 4.31 15.63
N LYS A 109 3.53 3.85 15.46
CA LYS A 109 4.37 3.33 16.56
C LYS A 109 4.78 4.37 17.61
N SER A 110 4.65 5.66 17.29
CA SER A 110 5.06 6.76 18.16
C SER A 110 3.94 7.79 18.33
N PRO A 111 3.79 8.40 19.53
CA PRO A 111 2.70 9.34 19.84
C PRO A 111 2.73 10.61 18.97
N ALA A 112 3.90 10.96 18.44
CA ALA A 112 4.09 12.03 17.47
C ALA A 112 4.77 11.48 16.22
N TYR A 113 4.18 11.76 15.05
CA TYR A 113 4.76 11.48 13.74
C TYR A 113 4.68 12.74 12.88
N PHE A 114 5.73 13.00 12.09
CA PHE A 114 5.79 14.15 11.20
C PHE A 114 5.66 13.69 9.76
N THR A 115 4.70 14.23 9.02
CA THR A 115 4.58 14.01 7.58
C THR A 115 5.29 15.15 6.86
N SER A 116 6.55 14.93 6.47
CA SER A 116 7.22 15.85 5.56
C SER A 116 6.70 15.58 4.16
N ASP A 117 5.77 16.40 3.69
CA ASP A 117 5.33 16.41 2.28
C ASP A 117 6.46 16.83 1.32
N VAL A 118 7.65 17.16 1.84
CA VAL A 118 8.82 17.46 1.02
C VAL A 118 9.56 16.16 0.72
N ILE A 119 9.20 15.55 -0.41
CA ILE A 119 10.12 14.66 -1.13
C ILE A 119 11.26 15.57 -1.60
N LEU A 120 12.28 15.76 -0.77
CA LEU A 120 13.58 16.23 -1.25
C LEU A 120 14.04 15.12 -2.21
N MET A 121 13.71 15.26 -3.50
CA MET A 121 14.22 14.37 -4.53
C MET A 121 15.74 14.41 -4.38
N ARG A 122 16.29 13.30 -3.89
CA ARG A 122 17.72 13.14 -3.66
C ARG A 122 18.42 13.66 -4.90
N SER A 123 19.32 14.64 -4.75
CA SER A 123 19.99 15.32 -5.87
C SER A 123 20.53 14.33 -6.92
N SER A 124 20.96 13.15 -6.47
CA SER A 124 21.38 12.02 -7.32
C SER A 124 20.34 11.53 -8.35
N ARG A 125 19.03 11.58 -8.05
CA ARG A 125 17.96 11.18 -8.97
C ARG A 125 17.77 12.19 -10.11
N LEU A 126 17.92 13.48 -9.83
CA LEU A 126 17.86 14.53 -10.85
C LEU A 126 19.07 14.44 -11.79
N ILE A 127 20.26 14.19 -11.24
CA ILE A 127 21.48 13.97 -12.02
C ILE A 127 21.33 12.73 -12.92
N ALA A 128 20.79 11.62 -12.38
CA ALA A 128 20.55 10.40 -13.16
C ALA A 128 19.56 10.63 -14.31
N LEU A 129 18.47 11.35 -14.07
CA LEU A 129 17.51 11.72 -15.12
C LEU A 129 18.16 12.57 -16.23
N PHE A 130 19.00 13.52 -15.84
CA PHE A 130 19.71 14.37 -16.81
C PHE A 130 20.68 13.55 -17.67
N LEU A 131 21.40 12.60 -17.07
CA LEU A 131 22.28 11.68 -17.80
C LEU A 131 21.51 10.77 -18.75
N TRP A 132 20.34 10.26 -18.34
CA TRP A 132 19.46 9.47 -19.21
C TRP A 132 18.95 10.28 -20.41
N MET A 133 18.59 11.54 -20.18
CA MET A 133 18.15 12.45 -21.25
C MET A 133 19.26 12.68 -22.28
N LEU A 134 20.48 12.97 -21.81
CA LEU A 134 21.65 13.14 -22.69
C LEU A 134 21.99 11.85 -23.45
N GLY A 135 21.92 10.70 -22.79
CA GLY A 135 22.13 9.40 -23.41
C GLY A 135 21.12 9.11 -24.53
N GLY A 136 19.84 9.43 -24.32
CA GLY A 136 18.80 9.28 -25.33
C GLY A 136 19.02 10.15 -26.56
N ILE A 137 19.47 11.39 -26.37
CA ILE A 137 19.79 12.32 -27.48
C ILE A 137 20.99 11.79 -28.28
N ALA A 138 22.06 11.37 -27.60
CA ALA A 138 23.25 10.84 -28.27
C ALA A 138 22.93 9.55 -29.07
N PHE A 139 22.13 8.66 -28.48
CA PHE A 139 21.69 7.44 -29.15
C PHE A 139 20.81 7.73 -30.37
N GLY A 140 19.83 8.64 -30.24
CA GLY A 140 18.99 9.07 -31.36
C GLY A 140 19.80 9.68 -32.50
N TYR A 141 20.82 10.49 -32.17
CA TYR A 141 21.71 11.06 -33.16
C TYR A 141 22.53 9.99 -33.89
N ALA A 142 23.10 9.02 -33.18
CA ALA A 142 23.86 7.92 -33.77
C ALA A 142 22.99 7.07 -34.74
N VAL A 143 21.75 6.77 -34.36
CA VAL A 143 20.79 6.05 -35.22
C VAL A 143 20.46 6.86 -36.46
N SER A 144 20.25 8.18 -36.33
CA SER A 144 19.96 9.07 -37.45
C SER A 144 21.10 9.11 -38.49
N LEU A 145 22.35 9.16 -38.01
CA LEU A 145 23.54 9.09 -38.87
C LEU A 145 23.64 7.75 -39.58
N TYR A 146 23.44 6.64 -38.86
CA TYR A 146 23.46 5.31 -39.46
C TYR A 146 22.44 5.18 -40.59
N VAL A 147 21.20 5.64 -40.38
CA VAL A 147 20.16 5.60 -41.42
C VAL A 147 20.51 6.46 -42.64
N ARG A 148 21.13 7.63 -42.42
CA ARG A 148 21.54 8.54 -43.50
C ARG A 148 22.68 7.97 -44.34
N TYR A 149 23.68 7.40 -43.70
CA TYR A 149 24.90 6.92 -44.36
C TYR A 149 24.84 5.44 -44.77
N LYS A 150 23.79 4.68 -44.43
CA LYS A 150 23.68 3.25 -44.79
C LYS A 150 23.86 2.95 -46.27
N LYS A 151 23.38 3.84 -47.15
CA LYS A 151 23.48 3.66 -48.61
C LYS A 151 24.90 3.89 -49.12
N GLU A 152 25.61 4.87 -48.54
CA GLU A 152 27.01 5.17 -48.87
C GLU A 152 27.95 4.08 -48.34
N ILE A 153 27.70 3.58 -47.13
CA ILE A 153 28.46 2.47 -46.53
C ILE A 153 28.25 1.18 -47.32
N ALA A 154 27.01 0.86 -47.71
CA ALA A 154 26.71 -0.31 -48.54
C ALA A 154 27.32 -0.20 -49.96
N ALA A 155 27.34 1.00 -50.54
CA ALA A 155 28.00 1.26 -51.81
C ALA A 155 29.53 1.13 -51.70
N TYR A 156 30.12 1.60 -50.60
CA TYR A 156 31.55 1.46 -50.32
C TYR A 156 31.95 -0.01 -50.13
N MET A 157 31.15 -0.79 -49.39
CA MET A 157 31.38 -2.22 -49.17
C MET A 157 31.20 -3.08 -50.42
N LYS A 158 30.39 -2.66 -51.39
CA LYS A 158 30.24 -3.35 -52.70
C LYS A 158 31.33 -3.04 -53.71
N LYS A 159 32.13 -1.99 -53.48
CA LYS A 159 33.15 -1.51 -54.43
C LYS A 159 34.52 -2.13 -54.18
N LYS A 160 34.63 -3.01 -53.19
CA LYS A 160 35.81 -3.80 -52.83
C LYS A 160 35.49 -5.27 -53.05
#